data_AF-U9UQE3-F1
#
_entry.id   AF-U9UQE3-F1
#
_cell.length_a   1.000
_cell.length_b   1.000
_cell.length_c   1.000
_cell.angle_alpha   90.00
_cell.angle_beta   90.00
_cell.angle_gamma   90.00
#
_symmetry.space_group_name_H-M   'P 1'
#
loop_
_entity.id
_entity.type
_entity.pdbx_description
1 polymer ?
#
loop_
_entity_poly.entity_id
_entity_poly.type
_entity_poly.pdbx_seq_one_letter_code
_entity_poly.pdbx_strand_id
1 'polypeptide(L)'
;MWLPPNTTSHLQPCDAGIINSFKSKHTGNLPISETGEIDEIKDHASRDEMELQDLISKLPFDDPMDADEFLRIDDCLKSNEGLTDDAFVSMVKSNNNNEPEVDPNEVPPVVISVTKALGYLDDFLNIHRMFVLIQMNQNVLQKLRHQVLKSHINNSKQTTLDSFFQTL
;
A
#
# COMPACT_ATOMS: atom_id res chain seq x y z
N MET A 1 10.10 39.30 -5.20
CA MET A 1 9.36 39.51 -3.95
C MET A 1 10.11 38.74 -2.87
N TRP A 2 10.79 39.45 -1.97
CA TRP A 2 11.65 38.85 -0.95
C TRP A 2 10.90 38.93 0.39
N LEU A 3 10.69 37.79 1.05
CA LEU A 3 10.00 37.74 2.34
C LEU A 3 11.05 37.73 3.47
N PRO A 4 10.89 38.53 4.54
CA PRO A 4 11.87 38.59 5.62
C PRO A 4 11.94 37.27 6.42
N PRO A 5 13.06 37.02 7.14
CA PRO A 5 13.40 35.71 7.73
C PRO A 5 12.48 35.19 8.87
N ASN A 6 11.37 35.87 9.14
CA ASN A 6 10.44 35.57 10.23
C ASN A 6 8.97 35.54 9.78
N THR A 7 8.71 35.44 8.47
CA THR A 7 7.35 35.46 7.90
C THR A 7 6.52 34.20 8.21
N THR A 8 7.04 33.24 8.97
CA THR A 8 6.23 32.15 9.56
C THR A 8 6.84 31.66 10.87
N SER A 9 6.78 32.49 11.91
CA SER A 9 7.02 32.03 13.29
C SER A 9 5.73 31.92 14.09
N HIS A 10 4.66 32.60 13.67
CA HIS A 10 3.35 32.50 14.27
C HIS A 10 2.39 31.87 13.28
N LEU A 11 1.92 30.65 13.60
CA LEU A 11 0.85 29.98 12.84
C LEU A 11 -0.32 30.95 12.66
N GLN A 12 -0.70 31.23 11.42
CA GLN A 12 -1.92 32.01 11.20
C GLN A 12 -3.11 31.17 11.68
N PRO A 13 -4.18 31.79 12.21
CA PRO A 13 -5.35 31.06 12.71
C PRO A 13 -5.93 30.07 11.70
N CYS A 14 -5.86 30.39 10.40
CA CYS A 14 -6.32 29.52 9.31
C CYS A 14 -5.42 28.29 9.10
N ASP A 15 -4.12 28.41 9.36
CA ASP A 15 -3.15 27.33 9.17
C ASP A 15 -3.24 26.30 10.30
N ALA A 16 -3.73 26.71 11.48
CA ALA A 16 -3.88 25.83 12.63
C ALA A 16 -4.80 24.64 12.34
N GLY A 17 -5.93 24.87 11.67
CA GLY A 17 -6.86 23.79 11.31
C GLY A 17 -6.26 22.81 10.30
N ILE A 18 -5.54 23.33 9.29
CA ILE A 18 -4.89 22.52 8.26
C ILE A 18 -3.76 21.69 8.87
N ILE A 19 -2.91 22.32 9.68
CA ILE A 19 -1.78 21.66 10.36
C ILE A 19 -2.28 20.62 11.36
N ASN A 20 -3.35 20.89 12.11
CA ASN A 20 -3.89 19.94 13.07
C ASN A 20 -4.52 18.72 12.37
N SER A 21 -5.21 18.95 11.24
CA SER A 21 -5.75 17.87 10.40
C SER A 21 -4.63 17.00 9.82
N PHE A 22 -3.52 17.62 9.39
CA PHE A 22 -2.35 16.89 8.90
C PHE A 22 -1.67 16.09 10.01
N LYS A 23 -1.46 16.70 11.19
CA LYS A 23 -0.85 16.01 12.34
C LYS A 23 -1.70 14.85 12.84
N SER A 24 -3.02 15.02 12.95
CA SER A 24 -3.94 13.94 13.33
C SER A 24 -3.94 12.77 12.34
N LYS A 25 -3.69 13.04 11.05
CA LYS A 25 -3.65 12.00 10.01
C LYS A 25 -2.31 11.26 9.95
N HIS A 26 -1.21 11.89 10.38
CA HIS A 26 0.15 11.37 10.20
C HIS A 26 0.87 11.04 11.51
N THR A 27 0.40 11.54 12.64
CA THR A 27 0.89 11.20 13.97
C THR A 27 -0.25 10.53 14.71
N GLY A 28 -0.20 9.22 14.88
CA GLY A 28 -1.20 8.46 15.65
C GLY A 28 -1.10 8.72 17.15
N ASN A 29 -1.18 9.98 17.61
CA ASN A 29 -1.20 10.33 19.02
C ASN A 29 -2.26 11.41 19.35
N LEU A 30 -3.11 11.01 20.29
CA LEU A 30 -4.20 11.65 21.03
C LEU A 30 -4.25 13.20 21.13
N PRO A 31 -5.47 13.79 21.08
CA PRO A 31 -5.69 15.11 21.64
C PRO A 31 -5.57 15.05 23.17
N ILE A 32 -4.63 15.82 23.70
CA ILE A 32 -4.55 16.15 25.12
C ILE A 32 -5.70 17.13 25.41
N SER A 33 -6.89 16.61 25.66
CA SER A 33 -7.93 17.32 26.39
C SER A 33 -8.17 16.57 27.69
N GLU A 34 -7.86 17.25 28.79
CA GLU A 34 -8.09 16.75 30.14
C GLU A 34 -9.55 16.29 30.30
N THR A 35 -9.71 15.22 31.08
CA THR A 35 -10.96 14.67 31.63
C THR A 35 -11.80 13.80 30.69
N GLY A 36 -11.65 12.47 30.77
CA GLY A 36 -12.81 11.56 30.64
C GLY A 36 -12.64 10.18 29.98
N GLU A 37 -11.64 9.93 29.15
CA GLU A 37 -11.58 8.71 28.33
C GLU A 37 -10.17 8.11 28.31
N ILE A 38 -9.82 7.30 29.32
CA ILE A 38 -8.54 6.57 29.35
C ILE A 38 -8.75 5.04 29.26
N ASP A 39 -9.98 4.55 29.43
CA ASP A 39 -10.23 3.10 29.42
C ASP A 39 -10.41 2.50 28.02
N GLU A 40 -10.83 3.29 27.01
CA GLU A 40 -11.09 2.69 25.69
C GLU A 40 -9.80 2.48 24.87
N ILE A 41 -8.76 3.32 25.02
CA ILE A 41 -7.57 3.33 24.14
C ILE A 41 -6.65 2.13 24.30
N LYS A 42 -6.65 1.53 25.48
CA LYS A 42 -5.81 0.37 25.76
C LYS A 42 -6.34 -0.90 25.08
N ASP A 43 -7.65 -0.96 24.84
CA ASP A 43 -8.30 -2.13 24.25
C ASP A 43 -8.12 -2.23 22.73
N HIS A 44 -7.99 -1.11 22.01
CA HIS A 44 -7.78 -1.15 20.55
C HIS A 44 -6.36 -1.57 20.15
N ALA A 45 -5.33 -1.09 20.86
CA ALA A 45 -3.95 -1.44 20.54
C ALA A 45 -3.69 -2.96 20.63
N SER A 46 -4.26 -3.63 21.64
CA SER A 46 -4.17 -5.09 21.79
C SER A 46 -4.95 -5.87 20.71
N ARG A 47 -6.04 -5.27 20.21
CA ARG A 47 -6.83 -5.85 19.13
C ARG A 47 -6.10 -5.75 17.79
N ASP A 48 -5.49 -4.61 17.51
CA ASP A 48 -4.77 -4.38 16.25
C ASP A 48 -3.53 -5.30 16.16
N GLU A 49 -2.83 -5.52 17.26
CA GLU A 49 -1.73 -6.49 17.35
C GLU A 49 -2.19 -7.93 17.06
N MET A 50 -3.35 -8.33 17.57
CA MET A 50 -3.95 -9.64 17.31
C MET A 50 -4.37 -9.81 15.83
N GLU A 51 -4.96 -8.77 15.23
CA GLU A 51 -5.33 -8.77 13.81
C GLU A 51 -4.08 -8.84 12.90
N LEU A 52 -2.99 -8.18 13.27
CA LEU A 52 -1.70 -8.28 12.57
C LEU A 52 -1.10 -9.69 12.66
N GLN A 53 -1.14 -10.33 13.83
CA GLN A 53 -0.66 -11.70 13.99
C GLN A 53 -1.46 -12.70 13.11
N ASP A 54 -2.77 -12.51 12.98
CA ASP A 54 -3.61 -13.33 12.10
C ASP A 54 -3.21 -13.15 10.63
N LEU A 55 -2.88 -11.94 10.19
CA LEU A 55 -2.38 -11.68 8.83
C LEU A 55 -1.01 -12.31 8.59
N ILE A 56 -0.11 -12.21 9.56
CA ILE A 56 1.22 -12.82 9.52
C ILE A 56 1.12 -14.35 9.37
N SER A 57 0.23 -14.99 10.13
CA SER A 57 0.04 -16.45 10.10
C SER A 57 -0.46 -17.00 8.76
N LYS A 58 -1.06 -16.15 7.93
CA LYS A 58 -1.57 -16.51 6.59
C LYS A 58 -0.49 -16.45 5.50
N LEU A 59 0.70 -15.95 5.82
CA LEU A 59 1.79 -15.88 4.86
C LEU A 59 2.39 -17.27 4.62
N PRO A 60 2.83 -17.60 3.39
CA PRO A 60 3.37 -18.92 3.05
C PRO A 60 4.85 -19.03 3.46
N PHE A 61 5.15 -18.78 4.73
CA PHE A 61 6.48 -18.96 5.31
C PHE A 61 6.44 -20.11 6.33
N ASP A 62 7.45 -20.97 6.31
CA ASP A 62 7.52 -22.13 7.23
C ASP A 62 7.73 -21.69 8.69
N ASP A 63 8.36 -20.53 8.88
CA ASP A 63 8.62 -19.91 10.19
C ASP A 63 8.41 -18.38 10.06
N PRO A 64 7.14 -17.91 10.13
CA PRO A 64 6.83 -16.50 10.01
C PRO A 64 7.18 -15.75 11.30
N MET A 65 7.83 -14.60 11.15
CA MET A 65 8.15 -13.65 12.21
C MET A 65 6.89 -13.19 12.96
N ASP A 66 6.92 -13.00 14.28
CA ASP A 66 5.72 -12.59 15.02
C ASP A 66 5.42 -11.07 14.93
N ALA A 67 4.22 -10.66 15.31
CA ALA A 67 3.75 -9.28 15.20
C ALA A 67 4.56 -8.31 16.07
N ASP A 68 5.03 -8.78 17.22
CA ASP A 68 5.80 -8.00 18.18
C ASP A 68 7.24 -7.77 17.69
N GLU A 69 7.83 -8.81 17.08
CA GLU A 69 9.08 -8.76 16.34
C GLU A 69 8.95 -7.86 15.10
N PHE A 70 7.82 -7.90 14.40
CA PHE A 70 7.53 -7.03 13.25
C PHE A 70 7.48 -5.55 13.60
N LEU A 71 6.89 -5.19 14.73
CA LEU A 71 6.80 -3.80 15.16
C LEU A 71 8.15 -3.24 15.63
N ARG A 72 9.07 -4.09 16.08
CA ARG A 72 10.38 -3.69 16.65
C ARG A 72 11.58 -3.99 15.76
N ILE A 73 11.38 -4.24 14.47
CA ILE A 73 12.48 -4.49 13.52
C ILE A 73 13.50 -3.34 13.58
N ASP A 74 13.02 -2.09 13.57
CA ASP A 74 13.87 -0.90 13.53
C ASP A 74 14.65 -0.68 14.84
N ASP A 75 14.13 -1.15 15.98
CA ASP A 75 14.81 -1.04 17.29
C ASP A 75 16.06 -1.95 17.35
N CYS A 76 16.00 -3.09 16.66
CA CYS A 76 17.11 -4.03 16.54
C CYS A 76 18.16 -3.58 15.52
N LEU A 77 17.79 -2.68 14.59
CA LEU A 77 18.75 -2.05 13.70
C LEU A 77 19.55 -1.02 14.50
N LYS A 78 20.75 -1.41 14.93
CA LYS A 78 21.79 -0.40 15.15
C LYS A 78 21.89 0.37 13.85
N SER A 79 21.43 1.61 13.84
CA SER A 79 21.84 2.53 12.80
C SER A 79 23.35 2.40 12.74
N ASN A 80 23.84 1.98 11.57
CA ASN A 80 25.24 2.08 11.27
C ASN A 80 25.63 3.50 11.66
N GLU A 81 26.40 3.62 12.75
CA GLU A 81 27.02 4.86 13.17
C GLU A 81 27.47 5.55 11.89
N GLY A 82 26.78 6.65 11.56
CA GLY A 82 26.84 7.21 10.21
C GLY A 82 28.30 7.35 9.84
N LEU A 83 28.70 6.78 8.69
CA LEU A 83 30.06 6.89 8.20
C LEU A 83 30.46 8.36 8.31
N THR A 84 31.47 8.65 9.12
CA THR A 84 31.96 10.01 9.27
C THR A 84 32.37 10.53 7.90
N ASP A 85 32.20 11.83 7.65
CA ASP A 85 32.53 12.45 6.35
C ASP A 85 33.95 12.07 5.87
N ASP A 86 34.89 11.89 6.80
CA ASP A 86 36.26 11.46 6.51
C ASP A 86 36.38 10.02 5.96
N ALA A 87 35.53 9.10 6.44
CA ALA A 87 35.46 7.72 5.95
C ALA A 87 34.87 7.69 4.54
N PHE A 88 33.85 8.51 4.28
CA PHE A 88 33.27 8.68 2.94
C PHE A 88 34.29 9.27 1.96
N VAL A 89 35.01 10.32 2.36
CA VAL A 89 36.06 10.94 1.55
C VAL A 89 37.20 9.96 1.24
N SER A 90 37.58 9.11 2.19
CA SER A 90 38.58 8.06 1.95
C SER A 90 38.10 7.03 0.94
N MET A 91 36.84 6.58 1.06
CA MET A 91 36.24 5.59 0.15
C MET A 91 36.13 6.10 -1.30
N VAL A 92 35.79 7.38 -1.48
CA VAL A 92 35.76 8.02 -2.81
C VAL A 92 37.17 8.19 -3.38
N LYS A 93 38.15 8.54 -2.54
CA LYS A 93 39.55 8.72 -3.00
C LYS A 93 40.22 7.40 -3.38
N SER A 94 39.92 6.29 -2.69
CA SER A 94 40.48 4.98 -2.99
C SER A 94 39.98 4.39 -4.31
N ASN A 95 38.78 4.76 -4.76
CA ASN A 95 38.16 4.20 -5.97
C ASN A 95 38.59 4.89 -7.27
N ASN A 96 39.28 6.02 -7.20
CA ASN A 96 39.73 6.75 -8.40
C ASN A 96 40.95 6.10 -9.09
N ASN A 97 41.49 5.00 -8.55
CA ASN A 97 42.66 4.31 -9.09
C ASN A 97 42.38 2.88 -9.58
N ASN A 98 41.13 2.41 -9.55
CA ASN A 98 40.81 1.04 -9.94
C ASN A 98 39.90 1.04 -11.16
N GLU A 99 40.36 0.38 -12.23
CA GLU A 99 39.50 -0.13 -13.30
C GLU A 99 38.27 -0.82 -12.70
N PRO A 100 37.10 -0.80 -13.39
CA PRO A 100 35.91 -1.47 -12.88
C PRO A 100 36.21 -2.95 -12.65
N GLU A 101 36.16 -3.39 -11.38
CA GLU A 101 36.12 -4.81 -11.04
C GLU A 101 34.79 -5.37 -11.54
N VAL A 102 34.84 -5.97 -12.73
CA VAL A 102 33.73 -6.77 -13.27
C VAL A 102 33.69 -8.07 -12.49
N ASP A 103 32.58 -8.35 -11.80
CA ASP A 103 32.35 -9.67 -11.20
C ASP A 103 32.37 -10.72 -12.33
N PRO A 104 33.30 -11.69 -12.31
CA PRO A 104 33.42 -12.70 -13.35
C PRO A 104 32.19 -13.62 -13.46
N ASN A 105 31.26 -13.57 -12.50
CA ASN A 105 30.00 -14.31 -12.52
C ASN A 105 28.79 -13.44 -12.89
N GLU A 106 28.97 -12.13 -13.08
CA GLU A 106 27.89 -11.24 -13.47
C GLU A 106 27.55 -11.49 -14.94
N VAL A 107 26.41 -12.14 -15.17
CA VAL A 107 25.90 -12.38 -16.52
C VAL A 107 25.63 -11.01 -17.16
N PRO A 108 26.26 -10.68 -18.30
CA PRO A 108 26.09 -9.38 -18.91
C PRO A 108 24.60 -9.11 -19.18
N PRO A 109 24.10 -7.90 -18.89
CA PRO A 109 22.72 -7.57 -19.17
C PRO A 109 22.42 -7.82 -20.64
N VAL A 110 21.35 -8.57 -20.91
CA VAL A 110 20.94 -8.90 -22.26
C VAL A 110 20.62 -7.61 -23.00
N VAL A 111 21.51 -7.20 -23.90
CA VAL A 111 21.32 -6.01 -24.74
C VAL A 111 20.22 -6.31 -25.74
N ILE A 112 19.03 -5.72 -25.53
CA ILE A 112 17.93 -5.79 -26.49
C ILE A 112 18.05 -4.67 -27.53
N SER A 113 17.67 -4.95 -28.77
CA SER A 113 17.63 -3.92 -29.82
C SER A 113 16.51 -2.91 -29.54
N VAL A 114 16.68 -1.67 -30.00
CA VAL A 114 15.66 -0.60 -29.90
C VAL A 114 14.32 -1.04 -30.51
N THR A 115 14.37 -1.75 -31.63
CA THR A 115 13.17 -2.30 -32.30
C THR A 115 12.42 -3.31 -31.43
N LYS A 116 13.14 -4.14 -30.68
CA LYS A 116 12.57 -5.15 -29.79
C LYS A 116 12.00 -4.51 -28.52
N ALA A 117 12.69 -3.51 -27.97
CA ALA A 117 12.19 -2.70 -26.87
C ALA A 117 10.88 -1.97 -27.23
N LEU A 118 10.81 -1.39 -28.45
CA LEU A 118 9.57 -0.79 -28.96
C LEU A 118 8.43 -1.82 -29.06
N GLY A 119 8.70 -3.00 -29.60
CA GLY A 119 7.70 -4.08 -29.66
C GLY A 119 7.15 -4.46 -28.29
N TYR A 120 8.00 -4.56 -27.27
CA TYR A 120 7.55 -4.83 -25.90
C TYR A 120 6.69 -3.72 -25.29
N LEU A 121 6.98 -2.45 -25.63
CA LEU A 121 6.15 -1.34 -25.20
C LEU A 121 4.78 -1.37 -25.87
N ASP A 122 4.72 -1.67 -27.16
CA ASP A 122 3.46 -1.82 -27.90
C ASP A 122 2.62 -2.98 -27.35
N ASP A 123 3.25 -4.12 -27.06
CA ASP A 123 2.60 -5.27 -26.43
C ASP A 123 2.03 -4.91 -25.05
N PHE A 124 2.81 -4.21 -24.24
CA PHE A 124 2.37 -3.74 -22.92
C PHE A 124 1.15 -2.82 -23.02
N LEU A 125 1.18 -1.85 -23.92
CA LEU A 125 0.06 -0.92 -24.14
C LEU A 125 -1.22 -1.65 -24.57
N ASN A 126 -1.09 -2.67 -25.42
CA ASN A 126 -2.21 -3.50 -25.84
C ASN A 126 -2.82 -4.29 -24.68
N ILE A 127 -1.98 -4.93 -23.85
CA ILE A 127 -2.43 -5.68 -22.67
C ILE A 127 -3.12 -4.73 -21.68
N HIS A 128 -2.52 -3.58 -21.40
CA HIS A 128 -3.08 -2.59 -20.49
C HIS A 128 -4.45 -2.09 -20.97
N ARG A 129 -4.58 -1.80 -22.28
CA ARG A 129 -5.85 -1.39 -22.87
C ARG A 129 -6.92 -2.48 -22.74
N MET A 130 -6.57 -3.74 -23.00
CA MET A 130 -7.48 -4.88 -22.83
C MET A 130 -7.92 -5.04 -21.38
N PHE A 131 -6.98 -4.93 -20.43
CA PHE A 131 -7.26 -5.01 -19.01
C PHE A 131 -8.25 -3.92 -18.56
N VAL A 132 -8.01 -2.66 -18.96
CA VAL A 132 -8.91 -1.53 -18.65
C VAL A 132 -10.31 -1.77 -19.24
N LEU A 133 -10.41 -2.23 -20.49
CA LEU A 133 -11.70 -2.54 -21.12
C LEU A 133 -12.44 -3.66 -20.37
N ILE A 134 -11.74 -4.70 -19.95
CA ILE A 134 -12.32 -5.80 -19.17
C ILE A 134 -12.83 -5.28 -17.82
N GLN A 135 -12.03 -4.48 -17.11
CA GLN A 135 -12.40 -3.94 -15.80
C GLN A 135 -13.60 -2.99 -15.87
N MET A 136 -13.64 -2.11 -16.88
CA MET A 136 -14.79 -1.22 -17.11
C MET A 136 -16.07 -2.02 -17.37
N ASN A 137 -15.98 -3.09 -18.16
CA ASN A 137 -17.13 -3.93 -18.50
C ASN A 137 -17.51 -4.90 -17.37
N GLN A 138 -16.61 -5.23 -16.45
CA GLN A 138 -16.87 -6.15 -15.35
C GLN A 138 -18.04 -5.66 -14.48
N ASN A 139 -18.11 -4.35 -14.18
CA ASN A 139 -19.22 -3.78 -13.41
C ASN A 139 -20.56 -3.90 -14.14
N VAL A 140 -20.57 -3.72 -15.47
CA VAL A 140 -21.78 -3.87 -16.29
C VAL A 140 -22.20 -5.34 -16.34
N LEU A 141 -21.26 -6.26 -16.51
CA LEU A 141 -21.52 -7.71 -16.53
C LEU A 141 -22.05 -8.22 -15.18
N GLN A 142 -21.50 -7.73 -14.06
CA GLN A 142 -22.00 -8.08 -12.72
C GLN A 142 -23.43 -7.56 -12.50
N LYS A 143 -23.74 -6.33 -12.95
CA LYS A 143 -25.11 -5.80 -12.92
C LYS A 143 -26.06 -6.64 -13.76
N LEU A 144 -25.66 -7.01 -14.98
CA LEU A 144 -26.47 -7.85 -15.86
C LEU A 144 -26.71 -9.24 -15.23
N ARG A 145 -25.66 -9.87 -14.68
CA ARG A 145 -25.77 -11.14 -13.95
C ARG A 145 -26.78 -11.05 -12.81
N HIS A 146 -26.72 -9.99 -12.01
CA HIS A 146 -27.66 -9.79 -10.91
C HIS A 146 -29.11 -9.67 -11.41
N GLN A 147 -29.33 -8.92 -12.50
CA GLN A 147 -30.67 -8.78 -13.09
C GLN A 147 -31.21 -10.11 -13.64
N VAL A 148 -30.38 -10.86 -14.37
CA VAL A 148 -30.76 -12.19 -14.89
C VAL A 148 -31.14 -13.12 -13.75
N LEU A 149 -30.33 -13.16 -12.69
CA LEU A 149 -30.60 -13.98 -11.50
C LEU A 149 -31.90 -13.57 -10.82
N LYS A 150 -32.13 -12.27 -10.63
CA LYS A 150 -33.36 -11.74 -10.02
C LYS A 150 -34.60 -12.12 -10.83
N SER A 151 -34.53 -12.01 -12.16
CA SER A 151 -35.63 -12.41 -13.05
C SER A 151 -35.89 -13.91 -12.98
N HIS A 152 -34.83 -14.73 -13.01
CA HIS A 152 -34.95 -16.19 -12.89
C HIS A 152 -35.63 -16.60 -11.57
N ILE A 153 -35.17 -16.05 -10.44
CA ILE A 153 -35.79 -16.30 -9.13
C ILE A 153 -37.25 -15.85 -9.11
N ASN A 154 -37.56 -14.67 -9.65
CA ASN A 154 -38.92 -14.15 -9.68
C ASN A 154 -39.86 -15.02 -10.53
N ASN A 155 -39.38 -15.48 -11.69
CA ASN A 155 -40.14 -16.35 -12.58
C ASN A 155 -40.31 -17.77 -12.01
N SER A 156 -39.38 -18.21 -11.15
CA SER A 156 -39.48 -19.49 -10.45
C SER A 156 -40.43 -19.46 -9.25
N LYS A 157 -40.89 -18.27 -8.80
CA LYS A 157 -41.84 -18.17 -7.70
C LYS A 157 -43.25 -18.48 -8.21
N GLN A 158 -43.99 -19.22 -7.39
CA GLN A 158 -45.41 -19.44 -7.61
C GLN A 158 -46.15 -18.09 -7.54
N THR A 159 -46.85 -17.72 -8.61
CA THR A 159 -47.55 -16.43 -8.72
C THR A 159 -48.95 -16.47 -8.08
N THR A 160 -49.56 -17.65 -8.00
CA THR A 160 -50.87 -17.89 -7.37
C THR A 160 -50.86 -19.21 -6.59
N LEU A 161 -51.50 -19.22 -5.42
CA LEU A 161 -51.57 -20.37 -4.50
C LEU A 161 -52.01 -21.67 -5.23
N ASP A 162 -52.87 -21.54 -6.23
CA ASP A 162 -53.49 -22.68 -6.92
C ASP A 162 -52.71 -23.18 -8.15
N SER A 163 -51.63 -22.51 -8.55
CA SER A 163 -50.89 -22.86 -9.77
C SER A 163 -50.30 -24.28 -9.74
N PHE A 164 -49.98 -24.81 -8.54
CA PHE A 164 -49.55 -26.19 -8.33
C PHE A 164 -50.69 -27.22 -8.48
N PHE A 165 -51.94 -26.82 -8.23
CA PHE A 165 -53.11 -27.69 -8.29
C PHE A 165 -53.79 -27.72 -9.67
N GLN A 166 -53.37 -26.87 -10.62
CA GLN A 166 -53.92 -26.79 -11.98
C GLN A 166 -53.21 -27.69 -13.01
N THR A 167 -52.12 -28.36 -12.62
CA THR A 167 -51.31 -29.23 -13.52
C THR A 167 -51.46 -30.72 -13.24
N LEU A 168 -52.53 -31.13 -12.54
CA LEU A 168 -52.94 -32.52 -12.32
C LEU A 168 -54.21 -32.86 -13.11
#